data_AF-A0AAU9L5K0-F1
#
_entry.id   AF-A0AAU9L5K0-F1
#
_cell.length_a   1.000
_cell.length_b   1.000
_cell.length_c   1.000
_cell.angle_alpha   90.00
_cell.angle_beta   90.00
_cell.angle_gamma   90.00
#
_symmetry.space_group_name_H-M   'P 1'
#
loop_
_entity.id
_entity.type
_entity.pdbx_description
1 polymer ?
#
loop_
_entity_poly.entity_id
_entity_poly.type
_entity_poly.pdbx_seq_one_letter_code
_entity_poly.pdbx_strand_id
1 'polypeptide(L)'
;MVACSDPGVVFQDLEVADQARGDLETGIVCAQCEVVRPLNASHCSDCGICIRELDHHCPWTGKCVGERTIKWFYVFLVFISLHCVLIGGVCLVTLVIK
;
A
#
# COMPACT_ATOMS: atom_id res chain seq x y z
N MET A 1 1.89 -4.15 -11.82
CA MET A 1 0.63 -4.46 -11.11
C MET A 1 0.80 -4.05 -9.66
N VAL A 2 -0.21 -3.42 -9.04
CA VAL A 2 -0.17 -2.96 -7.62
C VAL A 2 0.38 -4.04 -6.69
N ALA A 3 -0.01 -5.29 -6.95
CA ALA A 3 0.39 -6.47 -6.18
C ALA A 3 1.89 -6.82 -6.23
N CYS A 4 2.69 -6.27 -7.15
CA CYS A 4 4.13 -6.60 -7.25
C CYS A 4 5.04 -5.38 -7.05
N SER A 5 4.49 -4.25 -6.64
CA SER A 5 5.25 -3.01 -6.41
C SER A 5 5.62 -2.88 -4.93
N ASP A 6 6.79 -2.30 -4.67
CA ASP A 6 7.19 -1.93 -3.32
C ASP A 6 6.22 -0.86 -2.77
N PRO A 7 5.53 -1.11 -1.63
CA PRO A 7 4.62 -0.13 -1.03
C PRO A 7 5.33 1.05 -0.36
N GLY A 8 6.66 1.00 -0.23
CA GLY A 8 7.47 1.97 0.51
C GLY A 8 8.07 1.34 1.76
N VAL A 9 8.65 0.14 1.64
CA VAL A 9 9.32 -0.54 2.75
C VAL A 9 10.45 0.35 3.30
N VAL A 10 10.50 0.47 4.61
CA VAL A 10 11.57 1.18 5.32
C VAL A 10 12.78 0.26 5.43
N PHE A 11 13.80 0.52 4.61
CA PHE A 11 15.11 -0.14 4.70
C PHE A 11 16.11 0.74 5.46
N GLN A 12 17.12 0.12 6.05
CA GLN A 12 18.14 0.78 6.87
C GLN A 12 19.40 1.04 6.01
N ASP A 13 19.27 1.90 4.99
CA ASP A 13 20.29 2.06 3.94
C ASP A 13 21.09 3.36 4.12
N LEU A 14 22.41 3.30 3.93
CA LEU A 14 23.35 4.39 4.21
C LEU A 14 23.17 5.64 3.30
N GLU A 15 22.60 5.50 2.10
CA GLU A 15 22.30 6.64 1.22
C GLU A 15 21.01 7.39 1.63
N VAL A 16 20.08 6.69 2.27
CA VAL A 16 18.93 7.29 2.95
C VAL A 16 19.40 8.01 4.22
N ALA A 17 20.56 7.70 4.79
CA ALA A 17 21.06 8.29 6.04
C ALA A 17 21.30 9.81 6.00
N ASP A 18 21.37 10.44 4.82
CA ASP A 18 21.43 11.91 4.68
C ASP A 18 20.04 12.55 4.79
N GLN A 19 19.06 12.05 4.02
CA GLN A 19 17.63 12.43 4.15
C GLN A 19 17.10 12.06 5.55
N ALA A 20 17.47 10.87 6.01
CA ALA A 20 17.14 10.35 7.30
C ALA A 20 17.98 10.98 8.41
N ARG A 21 18.99 11.81 8.15
CA ARG A 21 19.61 12.61 9.22
C ARG A 21 18.62 13.64 9.78
N GLY A 22 17.79 14.22 8.90
CA GLY A 22 16.66 15.07 9.30
C GLY A 22 15.50 14.28 9.93
N ASP A 23 15.20 13.09 9.39
CA ASP A 23 14.10 12.26 9.92
C ASP A 23 14.49 11.45 11.18
N LEU A 24 15.76 11.08 11.37
CA LEU A 24 16.27 10.36 12.57
C LEU A 24 16.27 11.26 13.80
N GLU A 25 16.48 12.57 13.65
CA GLU A 25 16.34 13.50 14.79
C GLU A 25 14.91 13.50 15.37
N THR A 26 13.91 13.03 14.60
CA THR A 26 12.51 12.90 15.03
C THR A 26 11.94 11.48 14.89
N GLY A 27 12.79 10.49 14.56
CA GLY A 27 12.37 9.13 14.24
C GLY A 27 11.99 8.32 15.47
N ILE A 28 11.10 7.34 15.28
CA ILE A 28 10.66 6.43 16.36
C ILE A 28 11.18 5.03 16.07
N VAL A 29 11.71 4.35 17.09
CA VAL A 29 12.13 2.94 16.96
C VAL A 29 10.89 2.04 16.86
N CYS A 30 10.86 1.17 15.86
CA CYS A 30 9.91 0.06 15.82
C CYS A 30 10.44 -1.10 16.67
N ALA A 31 9.69 -1.54 17.68
CA ALA A 31 10.11 -2.63 18.56
C ALA A 31 10.18 -3.99 17.84
N GLN A 32 9.35 -4.21 16.82
CA GLN A 32 9.27 -5.48 16.09
C GLN A 32 10.36 -5.63 15.01
N CYS A 33 10.63 -4.53 14.28
CA CYS A 33 11.63 -4.55 13.21
C CYS A 33 13.01 -4.09 13.68
N GLU A 34 13.12 -3.50 14.88
CA GLU A 34 14.36 -2.93 15.44
C GLU A 34 15.01 -1.86 14.54
N VAL A 35 14.20 -1.19 13.72
CA VAL A 35 14.62 -0.07 12.86
C VAL A 35 14.09 1.26 13.38
N VAL A 36 14.84 2.33 13.17
CA VAL A 36 14.32 3.70 13.32
C VAL A 36 13.45 4.01 12.11
N ARG A 37 12.16 4.20 12.33
CA ARG A 37 11.20 4.60 11.30
C ARG A 37 10.91 6.10 11.38
N PRO A 38 10.68 6.78 10.25
CA PRO A 38 10.17 8.15 10.26
C PRO A 38 8.76 8.19 10.88
N LEU A 39 8.32 9.37 11.35
CA LEU A 39 7.03 9.55 12.05
C LEU A 39 5.81 9.11 11.23
N ASN A 40 5.89 9.21 9.91
CA ASN A 40 4.81 8.85 8.98
C ASN A 40 4.84 7.38 8.55
N ALA A 41 5.86 6.60 8.91
CA ALA A 41 5.89 5.16 8.65
C ALA A 41 5.22 4.40 9.78
N SER A 42 4.64 3.21 9.51
CA SER A 42 4.05 2.33 10.53
C SER A 42 4.36 0.85 10.26
N HIS A 43 4.38 0.05 11.32
CA HIS A 43 4.62 -1.39 11.24
C HIS A 43 3.32 -2.10 10.85
N CYS A 44 3.39 -2.93 9.81
CA CYS A 44 2.31 -3.83 9.45
C CYS A 44 2.55 -5.20 10.12
N SER A 45 1.67 -5.58 11.05
CA SER A 45 1.77 -6.86 11.76
C SER A 45 1.58 -8.07 10.85
N ASP A 46 0.76 -7.95 9.81
CA ASP A 46 0.49 -9.06 8.88
C ASP A 46 1.70 -9.36 7.98
N CYS A 47 2.47 -8.34 7.61
CA CYS A 47 3.66 -8.49 6.77
C CYS A 47 4.97 -8.53 7.55
N GLY A 48 4.99 -8.13 8.83
CA GLY A 48 6.19 -8.08 9.66
C GLY A 48 7.21 -7.02 9.22
N ILE A 49 6.76 -5.94 8.56
CA ILE A 49 7.63 -4.90 7.98
C ILE A 49 7.08 -3.49 8.24
N CYS A 50 7.98 -2.51 8.32
CA CYS A 50 7.63 -1.09 8.38
C CYS A 50 7.45 -0.50 6.97
N ILE A 51 6.36 0.21 6.75
CA ILE A 51 6.03 0.87 5.48
C ILE A 51 5.83 2.37 5.71
N ARG A 52 6.38 3.22 4.83
CA ARG A 52 6.12 4.67 4.84
C ARG A 52 4.70 4.98 4.42
N GLU A 53 4.05 5.86 5.18
CA GLU A 53 2.65 6.26 4.98
C GLU A 53 1.75 5.04 4.75
N LEU A 54 1.90 4.04 5.64
CA LEU A 54 1.08 2.84 5.60
C LEU A 54 -0.39 3.22 5.71
N ASP A 55 -1.18 2.86 4.69
CA ASP A 55 -2.63 3.01 4.70
C ASP A 55 -3.26 1.76 5.32
N HIS A 56 -3.07 0.58 4.71
CA HIS A 56 -3.52 -0.69 5.26
C HIS A 56 -2.78 -1.90 4.67
N HIS A 57 -2.87 -3.04 5.35
CA HIS A 57 -2.65 -4.34 4.70
C HIS A 57 -3.93 -4.75 3.98
N CYS A 58 -3.86 -4.94 2.66
CA CYS A 58 -5.02 -5.31 1.87
C CYS A 58 -5.04 -6.83 1.63
N PRO A 59 -6.00 -7.57 2.21
CA PRO A 59 -6.09 -9.02 1.99
C PRO A 59 -6.40 -9.37 0.53
N TRP A 60 -7.07 -8.47 -0.19
CA TRP A 60 -7.47 -8.67 -1.58
C TRP A 60 -6.30 -8.60 -2.55
N THR A 61 -5.31 -7.74 -2.28
CA THR A 61 -4.09 -7.66 -3.09
C THR A 61 -2.95 -8.49 -2.49
N GLY A 62 -3.12 -8.99 -1.27
CA GLY A 62 -2.14 -9.78 -0.52
C GLY A 62 -0.90 -8.98 -0.11
N LYS A 63 -0.98 -7.64 -0.06
CA LYS A 63 0.14 -6.74 0.26
C LYS A 63 -0.34 -5.46 0.96
N CYS A 64 0.62 -4.75 1.57
CA CYS A 64 0.39 -3.40 2.07
C CYS A 64 0.13 -2.41 0.93
N VAL A 65 -0.76 -1.46 1.21
CA VAL A 65 -0.91 -0.21 0.46
C VAL A 65 -0.24 0.88 1.29
N GLY A 66 0.70 1.58 0.67
CA GLY A 66 1.47 2.65 1.31
C GLY A 66 1.82 3.75 0.33
N GLU A 67 2.71 4.65 0.74
CA GLU A 67 3.16 5.85 -0.01
C GLU A 67 3.32 5.60 -1.52
N ARG A 68 4.04 4.53 -1.90
CA ARG A 68 4.41 4.27 -3.31
C ARG A 68 3.34 3.54 -4.12
N THR A 69 2.28 3.06 -3.47
CA THR A 69 1.26 2.22 -4.10
C THR A 69 -0.16 2.79 -4.03
N ILE A 70 -0.40 3.79 -3.17
CA ILE A 70 -1.74 4.38 -2.94
C ILE A 70 -2.42 4.87 -4.23
N LYS A 71 -1.68 5.56 -5.12
CA LYS A 71 -2.23 6.02 -6.41
C LYS A 71 -2.68 4.86 -7.29
N TRP A 72 -1.87 3.80 -7.35
CA TRP A 72 -2.18 2.64 -8.17
C TRP A 72 -3.32 1.81 -7.57
N PHE A 73 -3.45 1.80 -6.24
CA PHE A 73 -4.60 1.20 -5.57
C PHE A 73 -5.91 1.90 -5.96
N TYR A 74 -5.95 3.23 -6.02
CA TYR A 74 -7.12 3.96 -6.52
C TYR A 74 -7.42 3.67 -7.99
N VAL A 75 -6.40 3.58 -8.85
CA VAL A 75 -6.58 3.15 -10.25
C VAL A 75 -7.22 1.76 -10.30
N PHE A 76 -6.72 0.80 -9.52
CA PHE A 76 -7.30 -0.54 -9.40
C PHE A 76 -8.78 -0.50 -8.97
N LEU A 77 -9.13 0.31 -7.98
CA LEU A 77 -10.53 0.47 -7.52
C LEU A 77 -11.46 1.03 -8.61
N VAL A 78 -10.97 1.96 -9.44
CA VAL A 78 -11.75 2.46 -10.58
C VAL A 78 -11.98 1.37 -11.61
N PHE A 79 -10.94 0.61 -11.98
CA PHE A 79 -11.07 -0.46 -12.97
C PHE A 79 -11.99 -1.59 -12.50
N ILE A 80 -11.92 -2.02 -11.23
CA ILE A 80 -12.82 -3.06 -10.72
C ILE A 80 -14.28 -2.55 -10.66
N SER A 81 -14.49 -1.28 -10.31
CA SER A 81 -15.82 -0.67 -10.31
C SER A 81 -16.43 -0.63 -11.71
N LEU A 82 -15.66 -0.19 -12.71
CA LEU A 82 -16.09 -0.20 -14.11
C LEU A 82 -16.40 -1.62 -14.60
N HIS A 83 -15.56 -2.60 -14.25
CA HIS A 83 -15.78 -3.99 -14.60
C HIS A 83 -17.10 -4.53 -14.02
N CYS A 84 -17.40 -4.24 -12.75
CA CYS A 84 -18.66 -4.62 -12.12
C CYS A 84 -19.88 -3.99 -12.81
N VAL A 85 -19.81 -2.72 -13.20
CA VAL A 85 -20.89 -2.04 -13.93
C VAL A 85 -21.11 -2.67 -15.31
N LEU A 86 -20.03 -2.95 -16.04
CA LEU A 86 -20.11 -3.58 -17.36
C LEU A 86 -20.74 -4.97 -17.28
N ILE A 87 -20.28 -5.82 -16.36
CA ILE A 87 -20.85 -7.16 -16.16
C ILE A 87 -22.31 -7.06 -15.72
N GLY A 88 -22.62 -6.22 -14.73
CA GLY A 88 -23.99 -6.04 -14.25
C GLY A 88 -24.94 -5.57 -15.35
N GLY A 89 -24.49 -4.64 -16.21
CA GLY A 89 -25.25 -4.17 -17.37
C GLY A 89 -25.48 -5.27 -18.40
N VAL A 90 -24.46 -6.06 -18.75
CA VAL A 90 -24.61 -7.21 -19.66
C VAL A 90 -25.59 -8.23 -19.09
N CYS A 91 -25.45 -8.60 -17.81
CA CYS A 91 -26.38 -9.52 -17.16
C CYS A 91 -27.82 -8.99 -17.22
N LEU A 92 -28.05 -7.72 -16.87
CA LEU A 92 -29.38 -7.11 -16.93
C LEU A 92 -29.97 -7.15 -18.35
N VAL A 93 -29.19 -6.76 -19.37
CA VAL A 93 -29.63 -6.80 -20.77
C VAL A 93 -30.00 -8.22 -21.19
N THR A 94 -29.17 -9.21 -20.85
CA THR A 94 -29.46 -10.62 -21.18
C THR A 94 -30.69 -11.17 -20.46
N LEU A 95 -31.02 -10.66 -19.27
CA LEU A 95 -32.22 -11.05 -18.52
C LEU A 95 -33.50 -10.36 -19.02
N VAL A 96 -33.38 -9.18 -19.66
CA VAL A 96 -34.52 -8.44 -20.21
C VAL A 96 -34.87 -8.89 -21.64
N ILE A 97 -33.86 -9.31 -22.42
CA ILE A 97 -34.03 -9.74 -23.81
C ILE A 97 -34.37 -11.24 -23.92
N LYS A 98 -34.12 -12.03 -22.86
CA LYS A 98 -34.70 -13.36 -22.71
C LYS A 98 -36.11 -13.27 -22.18
#